data_AF-A0A9D9WD47-F1
#
_entry.id   AF-A0A9D9WD47-F1
#
_cell.length_a   1.000
_cell.length_b   1.000
_cell.length_c   1.000
_cell.angle_alpha   90.00
_cell.angle_beta   90.00
_cell.angle_gamma   90.00
#
_symmetry.space_group_name_H-M   'P 1'
#
loop_
_entity.id
_entity.type
_entity.pdbx_description
1 polymer ?
#
loop_
_entity_poly.entity_id
_entity_poly.type
_entity_poly.pdbx_seq_one_letter_code
_entity_poly.pdbx_strand_id
1 'polypeptide(L)' 'MKGLFNLVIVLSIITPVTIFLGYIIMDEGDQFTSEHYMVTALSTIPFIFALLVKFLMSGVDKEDNK' A
#
# COMPACT_ATOMS: atom_id res chain seq x y z
N MET A 1 16.53 0.00 10.54
CA MET A 1 15.49 0.89 9.95
C MET A 1 15.09 0.48 8.53
N LYS A 2 16.04 0.27 7.59
CA LYS A 2 15.74 -0.11 6.19
C LYS A 2 14.86 -1.36 6.01
N GLY A 3 15.10 -2.42 6.77
CA GLY A 3 14.30 -3.66 6.70
C GLY A 3 12.84 -3.47 7.16
N LEU A 4 12.63 -2.78 8.29
CA LEU A 4 11.30 -2.46 8.79
C LEU A 4 10.53 -1.56 7.82
N PHE A 5 11.21 -0.59 7.22
CA PHE A 5 10.59 0.30 6.25
C PHE A 5 10.18 -0.43 4.96
N ASN A 6 11.02 -1.35 4.47
CA ASN A 6 10.66 -2.23 3.35
C ASN A 6 9.47 -3.13 3.70
N LEU A 7 9.39 -3.62 4.95
CA LEU A 7 8.24 -4.38 5.43
C LEU A 7 6.96 -3.55 5.36
N VAL A 8 6.99 -2.29 5.81
CA VAL A 8 5.83 -1.37 5.72
C VAL A 8 5.38 -1.19 4.26
N ILE A 9 6.32 -1.00 3.33
CA ILE A 9 6.02 -0.92 1.90
C ILE A 9 5.33 -2.19 1.40
N VAL A 10 5.90 -3.36 1.70
CA VAL A 10 5.34 -4.66 1.27
C VAL A 10 3.93 -4.85 1.82
N LEU A 11 3.72 -4.61 3.13
CA LEU A 11 2.41 -4.73 3.76
C LEU A 11 1.39 -3.78 3.11
N SER A 12 1.79 -2.54 2.83
CA SER A 12 0.92 -1.55 2.20
C SER A 12 0.52 -1.88 0.76
N ILE A 13 1.30 -2.70 0.05
CA ILE A 13 0.94 -3.22 -1.28
C ILE A 13 0.02 -4.43 -1.16
N ILE A 14 0.28 -5.32 -0.19
CA ILE A 14 -0.51 -6.53 -0.01
C ILE A 14 -1.95 -6.18 0.40
N THR A 15 -2.16 -5.17 1.25
CA THR A 15 -3.50 -4.77 1.72
C THR A 15 -4.53 -4.55 0.59
N PRO A 16 -4.31 -3.67 -0.41
CA PRO A 16 -5.27 -3.48 -1.51
C PRO A 16 -5.46 -4.74 -2.37
N VAL A 17 -4.40 -5.54 -2.57
CA VAL A 17 -4.49 -6.81 -3.30
C VAL A 17 -5.38 -7.80 -2.56
N THR A 18 -5.21 -7.92 -1.24
CA THR A 18 -6.03 -8.81 -0.40
C THR A 18 -7.48 -8.35 -0.34
N ILE A 19 -7.74 -7.04 -0.24
CA ILE A 19 -9.11 -6.52 -0.27
C ILE A 19 -9.79 -6.83 -1.60
N PHE A 20 -9.10 -6.58 -2.72
CA PHE A 20 -9.62 -6.87 -4.05
C PHE A 20 -9.93 -8.36 -4.24
N LEU A 21 -8.99 -9.24 -3.88
CA LEU A 21 -9.20 -10.69 -3.93
C LEU A 21 -10.29 -11.14 -2.95
N GLY A 22 -10.40 -10.50 -1.79
CA GLY A 22 -11.42 -10.75 -0.80
C GLY A 22 -12.82 -10.57 -1.37
N TYR A 23 -13.06 -9.48 -2.10
CA TYR A 23 -14.32 -9.28 -2.82
C TYR A 23 -14.57 -10.39 -3.85
N ILE A 24 -13.58 -10.73 -4.68
CA ILE A 24 -13.74 -11.81 -5.67
C ILE A 24 -14.10 -13.15 -5.02
N ILE A 25 -13.48 -13.49 -3.89
CA ILE A 25 -13.68 -14.79 -3.22
C ILE A 25 -14.96 -14.83 -2.39
N MET A 26 -15.42 -13.68 -1.87
CA MET A 26 -16.64 -13.61 -1.04
C MET A 26 -17.90 -14.05 -1.80
N ASP A 27 -17.91 -13.93 -3.14
CA ASP A 27 -18.97 -14.44 -4.03
C ASP A 27 -20.41 -14.08 -3.56
N GLU A 28 -20.55 -12.92 -2.91
CA GLU A 28 -21.82 -12.35 -2.42
C GLU A 28 -22.70 -11.78 -3.56
N GLY A 29 -22.47 -12.16 -4.81
CA GLY A 29 -23.15 -11.63 -6.00
C GLY A 29 -22.33 -10.59 -6.75
N ASP A 30 -22.78 -9.33 -6.79
CA ASP A 30 -22.12 -8.28 -7.58
C ASP A 30 -20.82 -7.80 -6.91
N GLN A 31 -19.69 -8.40 -7.31
CA GLN A 31 -18.36 -8.06 -6.79
C GLN A 31 -17.71 -6.87 -7.50
N PHE A 32 -18.26 -6.43 -8.63
CA PHE A 32 -17.65 -5.39 -9.46
C PHE A 32 -18.44 -4.08 -9.36
N THR A 33 -18.69 -3.67 -8.12
CA THR A 33 -19.42 -2.45 -7.77
C THR A 33 -18.49 -1.27 -7.52
N SER A 34 -19.03 -0.06 -7.63
CA SER A 34 -18.27 1.17 -7.39
C SER A 34 -17.75 1.24 -5.95
N GLU A 35 -18.50 0.70 -5.00
CA GLU A 35 -18.18 0.62 -3.58
C GLU A 35 -16.94 -0.26 -3.34
N HIS A 36 -16.89 -1.46 -3.93
CA HIS A 36 -15.75 -2.36 -3.80
C HIS A 36 -14.47 -1.78 -4.42
N TYR A 37 -14.60 -1.13 -5.58
CA TYR A 37 -13.48 -0.42 -6.20
C TYR A 37 -13.02 0.79 -5.38
N MET A 38 -13.95 1.54 -4.79
CA MET A 38 -13.63 2.68 -3.93
C MET A 38 -12.85 2.23 -2.69
N VAL A 39 -13.32 1.19 -1.99
CA VAL A 39 -12.63 0.66 -0.81
C VAL A 39 -11.24 0.12 -1.19
N THR A 40 -11.15 -0.61 -2.30
CA THR A 40 -9.86 -1.09 -2.82
C THR A 40 -8.92 0.08 -3.11
N ALA A 41 -9.38 1.14 -3.78
CA ALA A 41 -8.58 2.31 -4.10
C ALA A 41 -8.13 3.06 -2.83
N LEU A 42 -9.02 3.29 -1.86
CA LEU A 42 -8.70 3.95 -0.60
C LEU A 42 -7.68 3.16 0.22
N SER A 43 -7.69 1.84 0.13
CA SER A 43 -6.72 0.99 0.82
C SER A 43 -5.28 1.12 0.29
N THR A 44 -5.06 1.82 -0.83
CA THR A 44 -3.72 2.15 -1.35
C THR A 44 -3.08 3.36 -0.64
N ILE A 45 -3.83 4.13 0.13
CA ILE A 45 -3.35 5.34 0.83
C ILE A 45 -2.09 5.08 1.68
N PRO A 46 -2.00 4.01 2.49
CA PRO A 46 -0.79 3.70 3.26
C PRO A 46 0.46 3.53 2.37
N PHE A 47 0.31 2.96 1.17
CA PHE A 47 1.42 2.79 0.23
C PHE A 47 1.90 4.14 -0.31
N ILE A 48 0.98 5.04 -0.64
CA ILE A 48 1.30 6.41 -1.08
C ILE A 48 2.11 7.12 0.00
N PHE A 49 1.68 7.05 1.27
CA PHE A 49 2.42 7.66 2.38
C PHE A 49 3.78 7.00 2.61
N ALA A 50 3.87 5.67 2.52
CA ALA A 50 5.16 4.99 2.62
C ALA A 50 6.13 5.45 1.52
N LEU A 51 5.66 5.64 0.28
CA LEU A 51 6.48 6.18 -0.79
C LEU A 51 6.87 7.64 -0.58
N LEU A 52 5.96 8.48 -0.07
CA LEU A 52 6.27 9.88 0.28
C LEU A 52 7.36 9.96 1.34
N VAL A 53 7.26 9.17 2.41
CA VAL A 53 8.29 9.09 3.44
C VAL A 53 9.61 8.61 2.85
N LYS A 54 9.59 7.59 1.97
CA LYS A 54 10.79 7.10 1.28
C LYS A 54 11.46 8.20 0.47
N PHE A 55 10.66 8.96 -0.26
CA PHE A 55 11.14 10.06 -1.08
C PHE A 55 11.80 11.14 -0.23
N LEU A 56 11.16 11.57 0.87
CA LEU A 56 11.70 12.56 1.78
C LEU A 56 13.00 12.08 2.45
N MET A 57 13.06 10.81 2.87
CA MET A 57 14.25 10.21 3.48
C MET A 57 15.39 9.97 2.49
N SER A 58 15.12 9.87 1.19
CA SER A 58 16.16 9.68 0.16
C SER A 58 17.15 10.86 0.07
N GLY A 59 16.78 12.04 0.58
CA GLY A 59 17.68 13.18 0.70
C GLY A 59 18.64 13.06 1.90
N VAL A 60 18.19 12.43 2.99
CA VAL A 60 18.93 12.32 4.26
C VAL A 60 20.04 11.27 4.18
N ASP A 61 19.77 10.10 3.57
CA ASP A 61 20.74 9.00 3.43
C ASP A 61 22.01 9.37 2.61
N LYS A 62 22.00 10.50 1.89
CA LYS A 62 23.13 11.00 1.10
C LYS A 62 24.15 11.80 1.94
N GLU A 63 23.78 12.31 3.10
CA GLU A 63 24.71 13.06 3.97
C GLU A 63 25.55 12.14 4.87
N ASP A 64 25.03 10.97 5.27
CA ASP A 64 25.74 10.00 6.12
C ASP A 64 26.89 9.23 5.41
N ASN A 65 27.06 9.38 4.09
CA ASN A 65 28.12 8.73 3.30
C ASN A 65 29.20 9.71 2.79
N LYS A 66 29.37 10.86 3.45
CA LYS A 66 30.48 11.79 3.21
C LYS A 66 31.47 11.81 4.37
#